data_AF-A0AAN6BRG7-F1
#
_entry.id   AF-A0AAN6BRG7-F1
#
_cell.length_a   1.000
_cell.length_b   1.000
_cell.length_c   1.000
_cell.angle_alpha   90.00
_cell.angle_beta   90.00
_cell.angle_gamma   90.00
#
_symmetry.space_group_name_H-M   'P 1'
#
loop_
_entity.id
_entity.type
_entity.pdbx_description
1 polymer ?
#
loop_
_entity_poly.entity_id
_entity_poly.type
_entity_poly.pdbx_seq_one_letter_code
_entity_poly.pdbx_strand_id
1 'polypeptide(L)'
;MRSLGNRITKHSPTRGYSMELGAAITVLLALRLGLPVSTTQCITGAVLDVALVTIDLKSINWKQLAKIFLGWVLTLPCAGLISEIIMGMVLNVPQWGR
;
A
#
# COMPACT_ATOMS: atom_id res chain seq x y z
N MET A 1 -2.79 4.30 -11.26
CA MET A 1 -4.20 4.19 -10.78
C MET A 1 -5.10 3.22 -11.56
N ARG A 2 -4.64 2.54 -12.64
CA ARG A 2 -5.46 1.52 -13.35
C ARG A 2 -5.80 0.28 -12.51
N SER A 3 -4.98 -0.05 -11.52
CA SER A 3 -5.15 -1.25 -10.66
C SER A 3 -6.17 -1.06 -9.54
N LEU A 4 -6.49 0.18 -9.14
CA LEU A 4 -7.46 0.49 -8.08
C LEU A 4 -8.83 0.93 -8.62
N GLY A 5 -8.96 1.12 -9.95
CA GLY A 5 -10.21 1.52 -10.59
C GLY A 5 -11.26 0.39 -10.65
N ASN A 6 -11.94 0.26 -11.78
CA ASN A 6 -13.04 -0.71 -12.02
C ASN A 6 -12.71 -2.21 -11.86
N ARG A 7 -11.51 -2.54 -11.38
CA ARG A 7 -10.95 -3.89 -11.26
C ARG A 7 -10.96 -4.45 -9.84
N ILE A 8 -11.12 -3.62 -8.81
CA ILE A 8 -11.26 -4.09 -7.43
C ILE A 8 -12.73 -4.20 -7.06
N THR A 9 -13.52 -3.15 -7.32
CA THR A 9 -14.97 -3.10 -7.04
C THR A 9 -15.62 -2.04 -7.95
N LYS A 10 -16.89 -2.24 -8.36
CA LYS A 10 -17.65 -1.20 -9.08
C LYS A 10 -18.09 -0.14 -8.09
N HIS A 11 -17.43 1.01 -8.09
CA HIS A 11 -17.73 2.09 -7.15
C HIS A 11 -18.74 3.08 -7.74
N SER A 12 -19.78 3.41 -6.98
CA SER A 12 -20.59 4.62 -7.23
C SER A 12 -19.85 5.85 -6.69
N PRO A 13 -20.13 7.07 -7.18
CA PRO A 13 -19.47 8.28 -6.70
C PRO A 13 -19.53 8.46 -5.17
N THR A 14 -20.67 8.09 -4.55
CA THR A 14 -20.88 8.12 -3.10
C THR A 14 -19.99 7.13 -2.33
N ARG A 15 -19.79 5.93 -2.88
CA ARG A 15 -18.87 4.93 -2.31
C ARG A 15 -17.42 5.37 -2.48
N GLY A 16 -17.08 5.97 -3.62
CA GLY A 16 -15.78 6.61 -3.88
C GLY A 16 -15.42 7.63 -2.80
N TYR A 17 -16.32 8.58 -2.56
CA TYR A 17 -16.14 9.62 -1.56
C TYR A 17 -15.95 9.06 -0.14
N SER A 18 -16.73 8.04 0.22
CA SER A 18 -16.64 7.41 1.55
C SER A 18 -15.29 6.71 1.78
N MET A 19 -14.74 6.04 0.76
CA MET A 19 -13.44 5.38 0.85
C MET A 19 -12.29 6.38 1.02
N GLU A 20 -12.30 7.46 0.24
CA GLU A 20 -11.29 8.52 0.33
C GLU A 20 -11.36 9.25 1.68
N LEU A 21 -12.56 9.52 2.20
CA LEU A 21 -12.73 10.09 3.55
C LEU A 21 -12.21 9.14 4.63
N GLY A 22 -12.55 7.85 4.57
CA GLY A 22 -12.05 6.85 5.52
C GLY A 22 -10.52 6.76 5.49
N ALA A 23 -9.94 6.71 4.29
CA ALA A 23 -8.49 6.72 4.11
C ALA A 23 -7.85 8.01 4.67
N ALA A 24 -8.43 9.18 4.37
CA ALA A 24 -7.94 10.46 4.88
C ALA A 24 -7.97 10.54 6.41
N ILE A 25 -9.07 10.10 7.05
CA ILE A 25 -9.19 10.08 8.51
C ILE A 25 -8.13 9.17 9.12
N THR A 26 -7.94 7.96 8.59
CA THR A 26 -6.92 7.02 9.10
C THR A 26 -5.51 7.57 8.96
N VAL A 27 -5.19 8.18 7.82
CA VAL A 27 -3.89 8.84 7.59
C VAL A 27 -3.71 10.00 8.57
N LEU A 28 -4.70 10.88 8.72
CA LEU A 28 -4.63 12.01 9.65
C LEU A 28 -4.42 11.54 11.10
N LEU A 29 -5.10 10.48 11.53
CA LEU A 29 -4.90 9.91 12.86
C LEU A 29 -3.47 9.36 13.03
N ALA A 30 -2.97 8.61 12.06
CA ALA A 30 -1.60 8.09 12.10
C ALA A 30 -0.55 9.21 12.12
N LEU A 31 -0.78 10.28 11.37
CA LEU A 31 0.07 11.48 11.38
C LEU A 31 0.08 12.13 12.76
N ARG A 32 -1.07 12.21 13.46
CA ARG A 32 -1.14 12.74 14.84
C ARG A 32 -0.39 11.87 15.85
N LEU A 33 -0.31 10.56 15.59
CA LEU A 33 0.44 9.61 16.42
C LEU A 33 1.94 9.55 16.05
N GLY A 34 2.38 10.26 15.02
CA GLY A 34 3.77 10.26 14.55
C GLY A 34 4.20 8.93 13.89
N LEU A 35 3.24 8.09 13.48
CA LEU A 35 3.52 6.79 12.88
C LEU A 35 3.67 6.92 11.36
N PRO A 36 4.78 6.43 10.76
CA PRO A 36 4.92 6.41 9.31
C PRO A 36 3.99 5.34 8.71
N VAL A 37 2.89 5.78 8.10
CA VAL A 37 1.90 4.90 7.45
C VAL A 37 1.91 5.01 5.93
N SER A 38 1.60 3.91 5.25
CA SER A 38 1.48 3.88 3.80
C SER A 38 0.07 4.28 3.36
N THR A 39 -0.05 5.39 2.63
CA THR A 39 -1.34 5.86 2.07
C THR A 39 -1.97 4.83 1.13
N THR A 40 -1.16 4.01 0.45
CA THR A 40 -1.66 2.91 -0.40
C THR A 40 -2.35 1.81 0.39
N GLN A 41 -1.90 1.52 1.61
CA GLN A 41 -2.54 0.55 2.50
C GLN A 41 -3.81 1.14 3.12
N CYS A 42 -3.80 2.43 3.49
CA CYS A 42 -4.98 3.12 4.02
C CYS A 42 -6.15 3.09 3.03
N ILE A 43 -5.91 3.44 1.75
CA ILE A 43 -6.98 3.42 0.74
C ILE A 43 -7.42 1.99 0.39
N THR A 44 -6.50 1.02 0.34
CA THR A 44 -6.85 -0.38 0.08
C THR A 44 -7.71 -0.95 1.22
N GLY A 45 -7.39 -0.62 2.47
CA GLY A 45 -8.20 -0.97 3.63
C GLY A 45 -9.59 -0.33 3.60
N ALA A 46 -9.68 0.97 3.28
CA ALA A 46 -10.96 1.65 3.15
C ALA A 46 -11.86 1.08 2.03
N VAL A 47 -11.25 0.65 0.92
CA VAL A 47 -11.96 -0.05 -0.16
C VAL A 47 -12.53 -1.38 0.31
N LEU A 48 -11.75 -2.15 1.08
CA LEU A 48 -12.20 -3.43 1.65
C LEU A 48 -13.32 -3.23 2.67
N ASP A 49 -13.20 -2.21 3.52
CA ASP A 49 -14.20 -1.89 4.56
C ASP A 49 -15.56 -1.53 3.93
N VAL A 50 -15.57 -0.63 2.95
CA VAL A 50 -16.80 -0.27 2.22
C VAL A 50 -17.40 -1.47 1.49
N ALA A 51 -16.56 -2.35 0.93
CA ALA A 51 -17.02 -3.56 0.25
C ALA A 51 -17.62 -4.60 1.22
N LEU A 52 -17.08 -4.72 2.44
CA LEU A 52 -17.61 -5.55 3.53
C LEU A 52 -18.99 -5.03 3.97
N VAL A 53 -19.13 -3.73 4.22
CA VAL A 53 -20.38 -3.10 4.66
C VAL A 53 -21.49 -3.21 3.61
N THR A 54 -21.15 -3.18 2.32
CA THR A 54 -22.13 -3.24 1.23
C THR A 54 -22.59 -4.68 0.90
N ILE A 55 -22.10 -5.72 1.60
CA ILE A 55 -22.36 -7.16 1.31
C ILE A 55 -21.92 -7.56 -0.12
N ASP A 56 -21.19 -6.69 -0.82
CA ASP A 56 -20.78 -6.85 -2.22
C ASP A 56 -19.41 -7.56 -2.33
N LEU A 57 -19.14 -8.47 -1.39
CA LEU A 57 -17.89 -9.26 -1.29
C LEU A 57 -17.63 -10.11 -2.55
N LYS A 58 -18.70 -10.45 -3.28
CA LYS A 58 -18.65 -11.22 -4.52
C LYS A 58 -18.18 -10.38 -5.72
N SER A 59 -18.31 -9.06 -5.66
CA SER A 59 -17.79 -8.14 -6.69
C SER A 59 -16.30 -7.83 -6.51
N ILE A 60 -15.71 -8.21 -5.36
CA ILE A 60 -14.28 -7.98 -5.09
C ILE A 60 -13.42 -8.95 -5.91
N ASN A 61 -12.44 -8.42 -6.65
CA ASN A 61 -11.43 -9.25 -7.29
C ASN A 61 -10.32 -9.67 -6.30
N TRP A 62 -10.59 -10.71 -5.53
CA TRP A 62 -9.68 -11.28 -4.53
C TRP A 62 -8.30 -11.65 -5.10
N LYS A 63 -8.22 -12.08 -6.37
CA LYS A 63 -6.95 -12.39 -7.04
C LYS A 63 -6.09 -11.14 -7.23
N GLN A 64 -6.72 -10.00 -7.50
CA GLN A 64 -6.02 -8.73 -7.64
C GLN A 64 -5.57 -8.19 -6.28
N LEU A 65 -6.40 -8.31 -5.25
CA LEU A 65 -6.03 -7.97 -3.88
C LEU A 65 -4.83 -8.81 -3.40
N ALA A 66 -4.86 -10.12 -3.63
CA ALA A 66 -3.76 -11.02 -3.27
C ALA A 66 -2.45 -10.64 -3.98
N LYS A 67 -2.50 -10.22 -5.25
CA LYS A 67 -1.31 -9.71 -5.96
C LYS A 67 -0.75 -8.43 -5.33
N ILE A 68 -1.60 -7.53 -4.86
CA ILE A 68 -1.17 -6.30 -4.19
C ILE A 68 -0.47 -6.65 -2.87
N PHE A 69 -1.06 -7.53 -2.07
CA PHE A 69 -0.44 -8.01 -0.82
C PHE A 69 0.89 -8.72 -1.06
N LEU A 70 0.94 -9.61 -2.05
CA LEU A 70 2.19 -10.29 -2.42
C LEU A 70 3.25 -9.29 -2.86
N GLY A 71 2.86 -8.25 -3.60
CA GLY A 71 3.72 -7.14 -3.98
C GLY A 71 4.31 -6.43 -2.77
N TRP A 72 3.52 -6.09 -1.76
CA TRP A 72 4.02 -5.45 -0.54
C TRP A 72 5.04 -6.30 0.19
N VAL A 73 4.76 -7.59 0.37
CA VAL A 73 5.70 -8.51 1.02
C VAL A 73 6.98 -8.65 0.21
N LEU A 74 6.90 -8.76 -1.11
CA LEU A 74 8.06 -8.91 -1.99
C LEU A 74 8.91 -7.63 -2.08
N THR A 75 8.31 -6.45 -1.92
CA THR A 75 9.08 -5.20 -1.95
C THR A 75 10.06 -5.05 -0.79
N LEU A 76 9.77 -5.63 0.38
CA LEU A 76 10.64 -5.58 1.56
C LEU A 76 11.99 -6.31 1.37
N PRO A 77 12.04 -7.60 0.98
CA PRO A 77 13.30 -8.30 0.74
C PRO A 77 14.04 -7.71 -0.46
N CYS A 78 13.35 -7.31 -1.53
CA CYS A 78 14.01 -6.66 -2.67
C CYS A 78 14.70 -5.36 -2.26
N ALA A 79 14.02 -4.49 -1.50
CA ALA A 79 14.60 -3.25 -1.01
C ALA A 79 15.77 -3.51 -0.04
N GLY A 80 15.63 -4.50 0.86
CA GLY A 80 16.68 -4.92 1.78
C GLY A 80 17.94 -5.40 1.05
N LEU A 81 17.78 -6.33 0.10
CA LEU A 81 18.89 -6.87 -0.69
C LEU A 81 19.60 -5.79 -1.50
N ILE A 82 18.85 -4.90 -2.15
CA ILE A 82 19.45 -3.80 -2.92
C ILE A 82 20.25 -2.87 -1.99
N SER A 83 19.68 -2.53 -0.82
CA SER A 83 20.37 -1.70 0.17
C SER A 83 21.64 -2.37 0.70
N GLU A 84 21.61 -3.68 0.93
CA GLU A 84 22.76 -4.47 1.37
C GLU A 84 23.88 -4.46 0.33
N ILE A 85 23.55 -4.73 -0.94
CA ILE A 85 24.54 -4.73 -2.03
C ILE A 85 25.18 -3.34 -2.18
N ILE A 86 24.39 -2.27 -2.14
CA ILE A 86 24.91 -0.90 -2.24
C ILE A 86 25.83 -0.57 -1.05
N MET A 87 25.40 -0.87 0.18
CA MET A 87 26.23 -0.65 1.37
C MET A 87 27.52 -1.48 1.31
N GLY A 88 27.45 -2.74 0.87
CA GLY A 88 28.61 -3.61 0.69
C GLY A 88 29.61 -3.06 -0.31
N MET A 89 29.15 -2.47 -1.41
CA MET A 89 30.03 -1.78 -2.37
C MET A 89 30.69 -0.53 -1.77
N VAL A 90 29.96 0.28 -1.01
CA VAL A 90 30.50 1.49 -0.35
C VAL A 90 31.56 1.14 0.69
N LEU A 91 31.37 0.07 1.46
CA LEU A 91 32.35 -0.37 2.46
C LEU A 91 33.64 -0.93 1.83
N ASN A 92 33.56 -1.49 0.61
CA ASN A 92 34.71 -2.02 -0.12
C ASN A 92 35.39 -0.99 -1.04
N VAL A 93 34.93 0.27 -1.05
CA VAL A 93 35.64 1.34 -1.76
C VAL A 93 37.01 1.53 -1.11
N PRO A 94 38.11 1.43 -1.89
CA PRO A 94 39.45 1.67 -1.37
C PRO A 94 39.55 3.12 -0.91
N GLN A 95 39.82 3.29 0.38
CA GLN A 95 40.00 4.60 1.00
C GLN A 95 41.42 5.07 0.64
N TRP A 96 41.59 5.76 -0.48
CA TRP A 96 42.85 6.44 -0.78
C TRP A 96 43.03 7.62 0.19
N GLY A 97 43.66 7.34 1.34
CA GLY A 97 43.87 8.34 2.39
C GLY A 97 44.34 7.83 3.76
N ARG A 98 44.89 6.62 3.87
CA ARG A 98 45.75 6.21 5.00
C ARG A 98 47.09 5.73 4.46
#